data_AF-A0A8J3LT25-F1
#
_entry.id   AF-A0A8J3LT25-F1
#
_cell.length_a   1.000
_cell.length_b   1.000
_cell.length_c   1.000
_cell.angle_alpha   90.00
_cell.angle_beta   90.00
_cell.angle_gamma   90.00
#
_symmetry.space_group_name_H-M   'P 1'
#
loop_
_entity.id
_entity.type
_entity.pdbx_description
1 polymer ?
#
loop_
_entity_poly.entity_id
_entity_poly.type
_entity_poly.pdbx_seq_one_letter_code
_entity_poly.pdbx_strand_id
1 'polypeptide(L)'
;MRVMRTHVRYVQGAALLATGLLAGAFGYGAANVVPTFAAVPLEVRLTFHTAMMKVNEPVMQAAMALAILSSFGLAVVSHGLSRRLAIGAGALTLTSLLVTVFGNVPLHAHIRRWAATSVTEGYAEILQRWETFHYLRTMTGLAAFAVIIIIVVFTRPESWVVEPLPPTPVNGPGERASGNRR
;
A
#
# COMPACT_ATOMS: atom_id res chain seq x y z
N MET A 1 -26.91 5.98 7.01
CA MET A 1 -25.60 6.60 6.66
C MET A 1 -24.45 6.36 7.65
N ARG A 2 -24.67 6.04 8.93
CA ARG A 2 -23.58 5.83 9.91
C ARG A 2 -22.78 4.54 9.69
N VAL A 3 -23.43 3.44 9.28
CA VAL A 3 -22.82 2.12 9.01
C VAL A 3 -21.86 2.15 7.82
N MET A 4 -22.23 2.83 6.72
CA MET A 4 -21.39 2.97 5.51
C MET A 4 -20.02 3.62 5.82
N ARG A 5 -19.98 4.59 6.73
CA ARG A 5 -18.74 5.26 7.16
C ARG A 5 -17.82 4.34 7.98
N THR A 6 -18.38 3.36 8.69
CA THR A 6 -17.59 2.43 9.51
C THR A 6 -16.86 1.41 8.63
N HIS A 7 -17.52 0.89 7.59
CA HIS A 7 -16.90 -0.06 6.65
C HIS A 7 -15.70 0.54 5.91
N VAL A 8 -15.82 1.79 5.42
CA VAL A 8 -14.71 2.48 4.74
C VAL A 8 -13.50 2.64 5.67
N ARG A 9 -13.73 2.97 6.95
CA ARG A 9 -12.64 3.10 7.94
C ARG A 9 -11.91 1.78 8.21
N TYR A 10 -12.63 0.66 8.28
CA TYR A 10 -12.00 -0.65 8.41
C TYR A 10 -11.16 -1.01 7.18
N VAL A 11 -11.67 -0.75 5.98
CA VAL A 11 -10.93 -0.99 4.74
C VAL A 11 -9.70 -0.09 4.64
N GLN A 12 -9.80 1.18 5.04
CA GLN A 12 -8.66 2.10 5.16
C GLN A 12 -7.61 1.58 6.14
N GLY A 13 -8.03 1.16 7.33
CA GLY A 13 -7.13 0.59 8.34
C GLY A 13 -6.42 -0.67 7.84
N ALA A 14 -7.14 -1.56 7.18
CA ALA A 14 -6.58 -2.76 6.57
C ALA A 14 -5.55 -2.43 5.47
N ALA A 15 -5.87 -1.50 4.57
CA ALA A 15 -4.95 -1.05 3.53
C ALA A 15 -3.70 -0.39 4.11
N LEU A 16 -3.85 0.46 5.12
CA LEU A 16 -2.74 1.12 5.81
C LEU A 16 -1.83 0.12 6.52
N LEU A 17 -2.42 -0.84 7.24
CA LEU A 17 -1.65 -1.89 7.93
C LEU A 17 -0.90 -2.77 6.94
N ALA A 18 -1.57 -3.26 5.90
CA ALA A 18 -0.97 -4.16 4.92
C ALA A 18 0.16 -3.48 4.14
N THR A 19 -0.07 -2.26 3.62
CA THR A 19 0.96 -1.50 2.91
C THR A 19 2.09 -1.03 3.83
N GLY A 20 1.79 -0.68 5.08
CA GLY A 20 2.79 -0.29 6.08
C GLY A 20 3.72 -1.44 6.49
N LEU A 21 3.18 -2.64 6.75
CA LEU A 21 3.99 -3.83 7.03
C LEU A 21 4.89 -4.19 5.84
N LEU A 22 4.34 -4.13 4.61
CA LEU A 22 5.10 -4.39 3.39
C LEU A 22 6.23 -3.35 3.19
N ALA A 23 5.90 -2.07 3.30
CA ALA A 23 6.84 -0.96 3.21
C ALA A 23 7.96 -1.06 4.25
N GLY A 24 7.61 -1.39 5.49
CA GLY A 24 8.57 -1.61 6.57
C GLY A 24 9.52 -2.78 6.27
N ALA A 25 9.00 -3.92 5.84
CA ALA A 25 9.81 -5.08 5.49
C ALA A 25 10.77 -4.81 4.31
N PHE A 26 10.29 -4.15 3.25
CA PHE A 26 11.16 -3.75 2.14
C PHE A 26 12.17 -2.68 2.52
N GLY A 27 11.75 -1.65 3.26
CA GLY A 27 12.64 -0.59 3.74
C GLY A 27 13.74 -1.14 4.63
N TYR A 28 13.41 -2.02 5.58
CA TYR A 28 14.39 -2.71 6.42
C TYR A 28 15.34 -3.58 5.58
N GLY A 29 14.81 -4.32 4.61
CA GLY A 29 15.60 -5.11 3.68
C GLY A 29 16.64 -4.28 2.92
N ALA A 30 16.23 -3.15 2.36
CA ALA A 30 17.10 -2.25 1.61
C ALA A 30 18.12 -1.52 2.51
N ALA A 31 17.72 -1.10 3.71
CA ALA A 31 18.54 -0.30 4.61
C ALA A 31 19.53 -1.13 5.44
N ASN A 32 19.19 -2.38 5.79
CA ASN A 32 20.00 -3.21 6.68
C ASN A 32 20.46 -4.51 6.03
N VAL A 33 19.54 -5.27 5.42
CA VAL A 33 19.85 -6.63 4.93
C VAL A 33 20.78 -6.59 3.72
N VAL A 34 20.50 -5.73 2.72
CA VAL A 34 21.34 -5.62 1.52
C VAL A 34 22.76 -5.12 1.85
N PRO A 35 22.96 -4.05 2.67
CA PRO A 35 24.29 -3.66 3.10
C PRO A 35 25.02 -4.75 3.90
N THR A 36 24.30 -5.49 4.75
CA THR A 36 24.89 -6.62 5.50
C THR A 36 25.42 -7.69 4.56
N PHE A 37 24.72 -7.98 3.46
CA PHE A 37 25.21 -8.90 2.43
C PHE A 37 26.49 -8.43 1.75
N ALA A 38 26.68 -7.13 1.59
CA ALA A 38 27.89 -6.58 0.99
C ALA A 38 29.09 -6.61 1.95
N ALA A 39 28.85 -6.67 3.26
CA ALA A 39 29.89 -6.65 4.29
C ALA A 39 30.49 -8.04 4.62
N VAL A 40 29.87 -9.13 4.14
CA VAL A 40 30.30 -10.51 4.44
C VAL A 40 30.93 -11.19 3.22
N PRO A 41 31.77 -12.21 3.41
CA PRO A 41 32.31 -13.01 2.31
C PRO A 41 31.20 -13.60 1.41
N LEU A 42 31.48 -13.74 0.11
CA LEU A 42 30.49 -14.14 -0.89
C LEU A 42 29.80 -15.47 -0.55
N GLU A 43 30.54 -16.46 -0.08
CA GLU A 43 29.99 -17.76 0.31
C GLU A 43 28.96 -17.64 1.46
N VAL A 44 29.28 -16.81 2.46
CA VAL A 44 28.38 -16.49 3.58
C VAL A 44 27.14 -15.76 3.09
N ARG A 45 27.32 -14.78 2.19
CA ARG A 45 26.21 -14.06 1.52
C ARG A 45 25.28 -15.05 0.82
N LEU A 46 25.80 -15.94 -0.02
CA LEU A 46 24.99 -16.88 -0.82
C LEU A 46 24.24 -17.89 0.05
N THR A 47 24.90 -18.40 1.09
CA THR A 47 24.30 -19.37 2.03
C THR A 47 23.17 -18.73 2.84
N PHE A 48 23.44 -17.57 3.47
CA PHE A 48 22.44 -16.86 4.26
C PHE A 48 21.28 -16.38 3.38
N HIS A 49 21.57 -15.82 2.19
CA HIS A 49 20.55 -15.40 1.25
C HIS A 49 19.64 -16.57 0.87
N THR A 50 20.20 -17.73 0.53
CA THR A 50 19.39 -18.91 0.17
C THR A 50 18.50 -19.38 1.31
N ALA A 51 19.03 -19.44 2.54
CA ALA A 51 18.25 -19.83 3.71
C ALA A 51 17.12 -18.84 4.02
N MET A 52 17.44 -17.54 3.99
CA MET A 52 16.48 -16.46 4.20
C MET A 52 15.35 -16.50 3.18
N MET A 53 15.66 -16.70 1.89
CA MET A 53 14.65 -16.66 0.83
C MET A 53 13.65 -17.81 0.88
N LYS A 54 14.01 -18.98 1.41
CA LYS A 54 13.05 -20.08 1.61
C LYS A 54 11.85 -19.66 2.48
N VAL A 55 12.09 -18.79 3.47
CA VAL A 55 11.06 -18.29 4.38
C VAL A 55 10.48 -16.98 3.87
N ASN A 56 11.34 -16.07 3.40
CA ASN A 56 10.95 -14.71 3.06
C ASN A 56 10.13 -14.64 1.77
N GLU A 57 10.40 -15.50 0.78
CA GLU A 57 9.71 -15.48 -0.52
C GLU A 57 8.18 -15.69 -0.39
N PRO A 58 7.66 -16.74 0.27
CA PRO A 58 6.22 -16.92 0.43
C PRO A 58 5.59 -15.85 1.34
N VAL A 59 6.26 -15.44 2.42
CA VAL A 59 5.76 -14.42 3.34
C VAL A 59 5.59 -13.08 2.64
N MET A 60 6.60 -12.65 1.86
CA MET A 60 6.54 -11.38 1.15
C MET A 60 5.49 -11.42 0.04
N GLN A 61 5.36 -12.50 -0.73
CA GLN A 61 4.31 -12.62 -1.74
C GLN A 61 2.90 -12.55 -1.14
N ALA A 62 2.68 -13.19 0.01
CA ALA A 62 1.41 -13.10 0.73
C ALA A 62 1.14 -11.67 1.24
N ALA A 63 2.13 -10.99 1.81
CA ALA A 63 2.02 -9.61 2.25
C ALA A 63 1.72 -8.65 1.08
N MET A 64 2.35 -8.87 -0.08
CA MET A 64 2.09 -8.12 -1.31
C MET A 64 0.68 -8.35 -1.82
N ALA A 65 0.22 -9.61 -1.88
CA ALA A 65 -1.15 -9.93 -2.28
C ALA A 65 -2.16 -9.24 -1.35
N LEU A 66 -1.94 -9.26 -0.03
CA LEU A 66 -2.79 -8.58 0.92
C LEU A 66 -2.81 -7.06 0.71
N ALA A 67 -1.66 -6.45 0.46
CA ALA A 67 -1.54 -5.02 0.16
C ALA A 67 -2.27 -4.63 -1.14
N ILE A 68 -2.17 -5.48 -2.18
CA ILE A 68 -2.88 -5.31 -3.46
C ILE A 68 -4.39 -5.38 -3.25
N LEU A 69 -4.86 -6.45 -2.61
CA LEU A 69 -6.28 -6.70 -2.38
C LEU A 69 -6.91 -5.62 -1.51
N SER A 70 -6.23 -5.18 -0.45
CA SER A 70 -6.72 -4.11 0.41
C SER A 70 -6.71 -2.74 -0.28
N SER A 71 -5.72 -2.42 -1.10
CA SER A 71 -5.67 -1.17 -1.88
C SER A 71 -6.76 -1.11 -2.94
N PHE A 72 -6.97 -2.19 -3.70
CA PHE A 72 -8.07 -2.24 -4.67
C PHE A 72 -9.44 -2.33 -3.99
N GLY A 73 -9.55 -3.04 -2.87
CA GLY A 73 -10.75 -3.03 -2.03
C GLY A 73 -11.11 -1.61 -1.56
N LEU A 74 -10.11 -0.82 -1.17
CA LEU A 74 -10.29 0.59 -0.83
C LEU A 74 -10.78 1.40 -2.03
N ALA A 75 -10.28 1.13 -3.24
CA ALA A 75 -10.75 1.78 -4.45
C ALA A 75 -12.22 1.47 -4.79
N VAL A 76 -12.69 0.26 -4.48
CA VAL A 76 -14.10 -0.14 -4.70
C VAL A 76 -15.05 0.63 -3.78
N VAL A 77 -14.65 0.86 -2.53
CA VAL A 77 -15.51 1.53 -1.52
C VAL A 77 -15.31 3.04 -1.44
N SER A 78 -14.40 3.60 -2.26
CA SER A 78 -14.07 5.04 -2.27
C SER A 78 -14.58 5.72 -3.54
N HIS A 79 -14.66 7.06 -3.49
CA HIS A 79 -15.06 7.89 -4.63
C HIS A 79 -14.03 9.00 -4.91
N GLY A 80 -14.20 9.70 -6.04
CA GLY A 80 -13.40 10.89 -6.39
C GLY A 80 -11.89 10.64 -6.40
N LEU A 81 -11.15 11.57 -5.78
CA LEU A 81 -9.68 11.52 -5.70
C LEU A 81 -9.19 10.29 -4.90
N SER A 82 -9.84 9.94 -3.78
CA SER A 82 -9.45 8.79 -2.96
C SER A 82 -9.48 7.48 -3.74
N ARG A 83 -10.49 7.29 -4.62
CA ARG A 83 -10.57 6.13 -5.50
C ARG A 83 -9.39 6.08 -6.48
N ARG A 84 -9.05 7.21 -7.13
CA ARG A 84 -7.92 7.27 -8.07
C ARG A 84 -6.59 6.99 -7.39
N LEU A 85 -6.38 7.55 -6.20
CA LEU A 85 -5.19 7.31 -5.39
C LEU A 85 -5.11 5.83 -4.95
N ALA A 86 -6.22 5.23 -4.51
CA ALA A 86 -6.25 3.82 -4.12
C ALA A 86 -5.95 2.87 -5.30
N ILE A 87 -6.45 3.18 -6.50
CA ILE A 87 -6.08 2.46 -7.74
C ILE A 87 -4.57 2.60 -7.99
N GLY A 88 -4.02 3.81 -7.86
CA GLY A 88 -2.58 4.06 -8.01
C GLY A 88 -1.74 3.26 -7.01
N ALA A 89 -2.12 3.22 -5.74
CA ALA A 89 -1.46 2.40 -4.73
C ALA A 89 -1.55 0.89 -5.05
N GLY A 90 -2.72 0.42 -5.47
CA GLY A 90 -2.92 -0.96 -5.93
C GLY A 90 -2.04 -1.31 -7.14
N ALA A 91 -1.93 -0.40 -8.11
CA ALA A 91 -1.06 -0.57 -9.27
C ALA A 91 0.43 -0.61 -8.87
N LEU A 92 0.89 0.28 -7.98
CA LEU A 92 2.26 0.29 -7.49
C LEU A 92 2.63 -1.00 -6.75
N THR A 93 1.76 -1.49 -5.87
CA THR A 93 1.95 -2.77 -5.17
C THR A 93 1.94 -3.95 -6.13
N LEU A 94 1.07 -3.94 -7.14
CA LEU A 94 1.07 -4.94 -8.21
C LEU A 94 2.36 -4.91 -9.02
N THR A 95 2.85 -3.72 -9.42
CA THR A 95 4.16 -3.58 -10.08
C THR A 95 5.27 -4.16 -9.21
N SER A 96 5.26 -3.89 -7.90
CA SER A 96 6.21 -4.48 -6.95
C SER A 96 6.18 -6.02 -7.01
N LEU A 97 4.99 -6.62 -7.06
CA LEU A 97 4.82 -8.07 -7.12
C LEU A 97 5.32 -8.63 -8.45
N LEU A 98 4.99 -7.99 -9.57
CA LEU A 98 5.45 -8.38 -10.90
C LEU A 98 6.98 -8.33 -11.00
N VAL A 99 7.60 -7.25 -10.50
CA VAL A 99 9.07 -7.15 -10.41
C VAL A 99 9.66 -8.26 -9.55
N THR A 100 8.99 -8.63 -8.45
CA THR A 100 9.43 -9.72 -7.59
C THR A 100 9.37 -11.06 -8.33
N VAL A 101 8.21 -11.41 -8.90
CA VAL A 101 7.94 -12.71 -9.53
C VAL A 101 8.71 -12.89 -10.83
N PHE A 102 8.80 -11.86 -11.67
CA PHE A 102 9.45 -11.96 -12.98
C PHE A 102 10.90 -11.46 -12.99
N GLY A 103 11.30 -10.65 -12.02
CA GLY A 103 12.66 -10.12 -11.90
C GLY A 103 13.46 -10.86 -10.84
N ASN A 104 13.10 -10.71 -9.57
CA ASN A 104 13.91 -11.23 -8.47
C ASN A 104 13.90 -12.77 -8.37
N VAL A 105 12.73 -13.43 -8.50
CA VAL A 105 12.59 -14.89 -8.32
C VAL A 105 13.46 -15.70 -9.29
N PRO A 106 13.49 -15.40 -10.61
CA PRO A 106 14.39 -16.09 -11.53
C PRO A 106 15.87 -15.92 -11.14
N LEU A 107 16.26 -14.73 -10.66
CA LEU A 107 17.62 -14.48 -10.22
C LEU A 107 17.97 -15.23 -8.93
N HIS A 108 17.02 -15.45 -8.01
CA HIS A 108 17.26 -16.30 -6.84
C HIS A 108 17.62 -17.73 -7.23
N ALA A 109 17.10 -18.25 -8.34
CA ALA A 109 17.46 -19.59 -8.80
C ALA A 109 18.96 -19.71 -9.16
N HIS A 110 19.59 -18.64 -9.64
CA HIS A 110 21.04 -18.58 -9.84
C HIS A 110 21.78 -18.57 -8.51
N ILE A 111 21.36 -17.69 -7.58
CA ILE A 111 21.96 -17.58 -6.23
C ILE A 111 21.90 -18.91 -5.48
N ARG A 112 20.76 -19.62 -5.54
CA ARG A 112 20.58 -20.95 -4.92
C ARG A 112 21.51 -22.01 -5.50
N ARG A 113 21.75 -21.97 -6.82
CA ARG A 113 22.71 -22.89 -7.47
C ARG A 113 24.13 -22.58 -7.00
N TRP A 114 24.54 -21.33 -7.03
CA TRP A 114 25.89 -20.93 -6.59
C TRP A 114 26.16 -21.17 -5.11
N ALA A 115 25.13 -21.19 -4.26
CA ALA A 115 25.28 -21.59 -2.86
C ALA A 115 25.62 -23.07 -2.68
N ALA A 116 25.28 -23.93 -3.65
CA ALA A 116 25.57 -25.37 -3.62
C ALA A 116 26.80 -25.76 -4.46
N THR A 117 27.27 -24.87 -5.32
CA THR A 117 28.39 -25.09 -6.23
C THR A 117 29.37 -23.92 -6.14
N SER A 118 30.10 -23.60 -7.20
CA SER A 118 30.86 -22.37 -7.35
C SER A 118 30.08 -21.30 -8.12
N VAL A 119 30.46 -20.04 -7.96
CA VAL A 119 29.99 -18.94 -8.81
C VAL A 119 30.50 -19.09 -10.24
N THR A 120 29.69 -18.67 -11.21
CA THR A 120 30.07 -18.63 -12.63
C THR A 120 30.63 -17.27 -13.01
N GLU A 121 31.35 -17.18 -14.13
CA GLU A 121 31.70 -15.88 -14.73
C GLU A 121 30.45 -15.02 -14.94
N GLY A 122 30.57 -13.70 -14.74
CA GLY A 122 29.45 -12.76 -14.85
C GLY A 122 28.48 -12.71 -13.65
N TYR A 123 28.78 -13.40 -12.53
CA TYR A 123 27.89 -13.40 -11.35
C TYR A 123 27.59 -11.98 -10.80
N ALA A 124 28.55 -11.06 -10.93
CA ALA A 124 28.41 -9.68 -10.45
C ALA A 124 27.27 -8.92 -11.16
N GLU A 125 27.13 -9.08 -12.47
CA GLU A 125 26.06 -8.45 -13.25
C GLU A 125 24.68 -8.97 -12.83
N ILE A 126 24.59 -10.27 -12.55
CA ILE A 126 23.36 -10.90 -12.06
C ILE A 126 22.99 -10.37 -10.67
N LEU A 127 23.97 -10.22 -9.77
CA LEU A 127 23.74 -9.64 -8.44
C LEU A 127 23.32 -8.17 -8.54
N GLN A 128 23.96 -7.39 -9.40
CA GLN A 128 23.59 -5.98 -9.62
C GLN A 128 22.16 -5.85 -10.19
N ARG A 129 21.76 -6.73 -11.11
CA ARG A 129 20.39 -6.77 -11.63
C ARG A 129 19.38 -7.15 -10.54
N TRP A 130 19.74 -8.09 -9.67
CA TRP A 130 18.92 -8.44 -8.52
C TRP A 130 18.74 -7.26 -7.57
N GLU A 131 19.81 -6.53 -7.26
CA GLU A 131 19.76 -5.33 -6.41
C GLU A 131 18.89 -4.24 -7.04
N THR A 132 19.02 -4.03 -8.35
CA THR A 132 18.18 -3.08 -9.10
C THR A 132 16.70 -3.42 -8.97
N PHE A 133 16.31 -4.68 -9.19
CA PHE A 133 14.92 -5.12 -9.00
C PHE A 133 14.48 -5.02 -7.52
N HIS A 134 15.39 -5.30 -6.58
CA HIS A 134 15.12 -5.15 -5.16
C HIS A 134 14.81 -3.69 -4.77
N TYR A 135 15.59 -2.72 -5.27
CA TYR A 135 15.33 -1.31 -5.02
C TYR A 135 14.05 -0.86 -5.71
N LEU A 136 13.82 -1.27 -6.96
CA LEU A 136 12.59 -0.92 -7.69
C LEU A 136 11.33 -1.38 -6.94
N ARG A 137 11.27 -2.65 -6.52
CA ARG A 137 10.12 -3.18 -5.77
C ARG A 137 9.95 -2.50 -4.41
N THR A 138 11.05 -2.07 -3.78
CA THR A 138 11.04 -1.36 -2.50
C THR A 138 10.47 0.03 -2.68
N MET A 139 10.93 0.78 -3.68
CA MET A 139 10.44 2.13 -3.96
C MET A 139 8.96 2.14 -4.33
N THR A 140 8.49 1.19 -5.14
CA THR A 140 7.06 1.09 -5.45
C THR A 140 6.22 0.73 -4.23
N GLY A 141 6.72 -0.15 -3.35
CA GLY A 141 6.06 -0.48 -2.08
C GLY A 141 5.98 0.72 -1.12
N LEU A 142 7.07 1.47 -0.96
CA LEU A 142 7.13 2.70 -0.16
C LEU A 142 6.19 3.78 -0.72
N ALA A 143 6.20 3.99 -2.04
CA ALA A 143 5.34 4.95 -2.70
C ALA A 143 3.86 4.58 -2.52
N ALA A 144 3.50 3.29 -2.65
CA ALA A 144 2.14 2.84 -2.40
C ALA A 144 1.69 3.14 -0.95
N PHE A 145 2.54 2.86 0.03
CA PHE A 145 2.25 3.17 1.43
C PHE A 145 2.08 4.68 1.66
N ALA A 146 2.95 5.51 1.08
CA ALA A 146 2.81 6.97 1.15
C ALA A 146 1.47 7.44 0.56
N VAL A 147 1.04 6.88 -0.57
CA VAL A 147 -0.27 7.18 -1.16
C VAL A 147 -1.42 6.78 -0.23
N ILE A 148 -1.35 5.60 0.43
CA ILE A 148 -2.38 5.20 1.40
C ILE A 148 -2.41 6.13 2.63
N ILE A 149 -1.24 6.56 3.14
CA ILE A 149 -1.17 7.59 4.19
C ILE A 149 -1.88 8.86 3.73
N ILE A 150 -1.63 9.31 2.49
CA ILE A 150 -2.27 10.52 1.96
C ILE A 150 -3.79 10.38 1.95
N ILE A 151 -4.32 9.22 1.54
CA ILE A 151 -5.76 8.93 1.57
C ILE A 151 -6.28 9.02 3.01
N VAL A 152 -5.64 8.33 3.95
CA VAL A 152 -6.10 8.24 5.35
C VAL A 152 -6.07 9.60 6.05
N VAL A 153 -5.03 10.40 5.80
CA VAL A 153 -4.80 11.67 6.52
C VAL A 153 -5.54 12.85 5.87
N PHE A 154 -5.54 12.94 4.53
CA PHE A 154 -5.97 14.16 3.85
C PHE A 154 -7.30 14.04 3.11
N THR A 155 -7.76 12.83 2.80
CA THR A 155 -9.07 12.69 2.14
C THR A 155 -10.17 12.63 3.20
N ARG A 156 -10.73 13.81 3.52
CA ARG A 156 -11.89 13.89 4.42
C ARG A 156 -13.07 13.16 3.78
N PRO A 157 -13.80 12.29 4.51
CA PRO A 157 -15.10 11.84 4.04
C PRO A 157 -15.96 13.08 3.88
N GLU A 158 -16.51 13.33 2.68
CA GLU A 158 -17.30 14.52 2.39
C GLU A 158 -18.26 14.79 3.56
N SER A 159 -17.95 15.86 4.29
CA SER A 159 -18.80 16.37 5.34
C SER A 159 -19.98 16.98 4.61
N TRP A 160 -21.14 16.36 4.78
CA TRP A 160 -22.47 16.90 4.50
C TRP A 160 -22.42 18.40 4.19
N VAL A 161 -22.71 18.75 2.94
CA VAL A 161 -23.29 20.05 2.66
C VAL A 161 -24.51 20.13 3.58
N VAL A 162 -24.38 20.88 4.67
CA VAL A 162 -25.55 21.24 5.48
C VAL A 162 -26.32 22.18 4.57
N GLU A 163 -27.33 21.63 3.90
CA GLU A 163 -28.30 22.45 3.20
C GLU A 163 -28.81 23.48 4.21
N PRO A 164 -28.72 24.80 3.93
CA PRO A 164 -29.22 25.80 4.84
C PRO A 164 -30.64 25.44 5.21
N LEU A 165 -30.95 25.39 6.51
CA LEU A 165 -32.32 25.16 6.97
C LEU A 165 -33.23 26.12 6.19
N PRO A 166 -34.31 25.63 5.56
CA PRO A 166 -35.26 26.53 4.91
C PRO A 166 -35.70 27.59 5.93
N PRO A 167 -35.83 28.86 5.53
CA PRO A 167 -36.21 29.91 6.45
C PRO A 167 -37.48 29.49 7.18
N THR A 168 -37.45 29.53 8.51
CA THR A 168 -38.60 29.22 9.34
C THR A 168 -39.76 30.13 8.92
N PRO A 169 -40.96 29.59 8.67
CA PRO A 169 -42.12 30.41 8.41
C PRO A 169 -42.33 31.31 9.62
N VAL A 170 -42.20 32.62 9.42
CA VAL A 170 -42.60 33.61 10.43
C VAL A 170 -44.12 33.55 10.50
N ASN A 171 -44.65 32.72 11.41
CA ASN A 171 -46.05 32.82 11.82
C ASN A 171 -46.20 34.12 12.60
N GLY A 172 -46.54 35.19 11.89
CA GLY A 172 -46.92 36.46 12.49
C GLY A 172 -48.11 36.24 13.45
N PRO A 173 -48.10 36.84 14.65
CA PRO A 173 -49.22 36.72 15.56
C PRO A 173 -50.45 37.43 15.00
N GLY A 174 -51.46 36.63 14.65
CA GLY A 174 -52.88 36.91 14.87
C GLY A 174 -53.40 38.30 14.48
N GLU A 175 -53.59 38.55 13.19
CA GLU A 175 -54.61 39.50 12.74
C GLU A 175 -55.95 38.78 12.62
N ARG A 176 -56.62 38.57 13.77
CA ARG A 176 -58.06 38.30 13.81
C ARG A 176 -58.74 39.24 14.78
N ALA A 177 -59.65 40.03 14.20
CA ALA A 177 -60.86 40.59 14.78
C ALA A 177 -60.72 41.74 15.79
N SER A 178 -60.97 42.97 15.31
CA SER A 178 -61.90 43.88 15.99
C SER A 178 -62.51 44.86 14.99
N GLY A 179 -63.83 44.85 14.85
CA GLY A 179 -64.53 45.85 14.03
C GLY A 179 -65.98 45.49 13.72
N ASN A 180 -66.78 45.20 14.76
CA ASN A 180 -68.23 45.08 14.65
C ASN A 180 -68.88 46.45 14.91
N ARG A 181 -70.00 46.71 14.20
CA ARG A 181 -71.17 47.54 14.52
C ARG A 181 -71.39 48.87 13.77
N ARG A 182 -72.54 48.83 13.07
CA ARG A 182 -73.51 49.86 12.66
C ARG A 182 -73.40 50.39 11.25
#